data_AF-A0A1V0A918-F1
#
_entry.id   AF-A0A1V0A918-F1
#
_cell.length_a   1.000
_cell.length_b   1.000
_cell.length_c   1.000
_cell.angle_alpha   90.00
_cell.angle_beta   90.00
_cell.angle_gamma   90.00
#
_symmetry.space_group_name_H-M   'P 1'
#
loop_
_entity.id
_entity.type
_entity.pdbx_description
1 polymer ?
#
loop_
_entity_poly.entity_id
_entity_poly.type
_entity_poly.pdbx_seq_one_letter_code
_entity_poly.pdbx_strand_id
1 'polypeptide(L)'
;MADPDLETHYSALDNCRTAIKRAAGQYEDTLTERNPGQITYGDDGAPVNNRTPVAAATFGDLTDSGALATAANDVWNAVITETDQARRKLRAVEHALSTVEENIRAAHGAGS
;
A
#
# COMPACT_ATOMS: atom_id res chain seq x y z
N MET A 1 32.65 -17.76 15.35
CA MET A 1 32.46 -16.33 15.62
C MET A 1 31.64 -15.80 14.46
N ALA A 2 30.47 -15.20 14.70
CA ALA A 2 29.66 -14.65 13.61
C ALA A 2 30.45 -13.54 12.90
N ASP A 3 30.32 -13.46 11.58
CA ASP A 3 30.95 -12.43 10.78
C ASP A 3 30.26 -11.08 11.07
N PRO A 4 30.97 -10.08 11.64
CA PRO A 4 30.37 -8.79 12.01
C PRO A 4 29.80 -8.03 10.81
N ASP A 5 30.30 -8.28 9.60
CA ASP A 5 29.74 -7.68 8.37
C ASP A 5 28.38 -8.33 8.04
N LEU A 6 28.22 -9.63 8.29
CA LEU A 6 26.97 -10.36 8.09
C LEU A 6 25.87 -9.93 9.07
N GLU A 7 26.21 -9.75 10.34
CA GLU A 7 25.27 -9.22 11.35
C GLU A 7 24.82 -7.79 11.02
N THR A 8 25.74 -6.97 10.49
CA THR A 8 25.45 -5.61 10.04
C THR A 8 24.49 -5.62 8.84
N HIS A 9 24.72 -6.50 7.86
CA HIS A 9 23.83 -6.63 6.70
C HIS A 9 22.42 -7.10 7.07
N TYR A 10 22.29 -8.10 7.93
CA TYR A 10 20.98 -8.55 8.40
C TYR A 10 20.25 -7.48 9.22
N SER A 11 20.97 -6.76 10.08
CA SER A 11 20.38 -5.64 10.85
C SER A 11 19.87 -4.52 9.94
N ALA A 12 20.62 -4.18 8.88
CA ALA A 12 20.18 -3.19 7.90
C ALA A 12 18.92 -3.66 7.13
N LEU A 13 18.86 -4.92 6.72
CA LEU A 13 17.68 -5.51 6.07
C LEU A 13 16.45 -5.50 6.97
N ASP A 14 16.60 -5.86 8.24
CA ASP A 14 15.49 -5.90 9.19
C ASP A 14 14.92 -4.50 9.47
N ASN A 15 15.79 -3.49 9.59
CA ASN A 15 15.38 -2.09 9.70
C ASN A 15 14.58 -1.63 8.48
N CYS A 16 15.06 -1.95 7.27
CA CYS A 16 14.35 -1.65 6.03
C CYS A 16 12.97 -2.34 5.98
N ARG A 17 12.89 -3.62 6.34
CA ARG A 17 11.62 -4.37 6.39
C ARG A 17 10.64 -3.75 7.38
N THR A 18 11.11 -3.40 8.57
CA THR A 18 10.29 -2.78 9.60
C THR A 18 9.71 -1.45 9.11
N ALA A 19 10.52 -0.61 8.47
CA ALA A 19 10.06 0.65 7.89
C ALA A 19 9.00 0.44 6.80
N ILE A 20 9.21 -0.52 5.89
CA ILE A 20 8.28 -0.84 4.81
C ILE A 20 6.96 -1.40 5.35
N LYS A 21 7.02 -2.33 6.32
CA LYS A 21 5.82 -2.90 6.96
C LYS A 21 5.01 -1.84 7.69
N ARG A 22 5.67 -0.90 8.37
CA ARG A 22 5.00 0.21 9.04
C ARG A 22 4.29 1.13 8.05
N ALA A 23 4.96 1.48 6.94
CA ALA A 23 4.35 2.28 5.88
C ALA A 23 3.14 1.55 5.26
N ALA A 24 3.29 0.26 4.95
CA ALA A 24 2.20 -0.55 4.40
C ALA A 24 0.98 -0.62 5.32
N GLY A 25 1.20 -0.84 6.62
CA GLY A 25 0.11 -0.87 7.62
C GLY A 25 -0.66 0.44 7.72
N GLN A 26 0.05 1.59 7.75
CA GLN A 26 -0.60 2.92 7.76
C GLN A 26 -1.50 3.14 6.53
N TYR A 27 -1.10 2.62 5.37
CA TYR A 27 -1.90 2.69 4.16
C TYR A 27 -3.11 1.75 4.20
N GLU A 28 -2.95 0.51 4.67
CA GLU A 28 -4.07 -0.43 4.82
C GLU A 28 -5.11 0.09 5.82
N ASP A 29 -4.70 0.70 6.93
CA ASP A 29 -5.59 1.34 7.90
C ASP A 29 -6.37 2.49 7.26
N THR A 30 -5.68 3.38 6.53
CA THR A 30 -6.29 4.51 5.83
C THR A 30 -7.31 4.04 4.80
N LEU A 31 -7.00 2.97 4.07
CA LEU A 31 -7.90 2.39 3.07
C LEU A 31 -9.12 1.74 3.72
N THR A 32 -8.93 1.02 4.81
CA THR A 32 -10.02 0.30 5.51
C THR A 32 -11.00 1.28 6.19
N GLU A 33 -10.49 2.33 6.83
CA GLU A 33 -11.32 3.39 7.44
C GLU A 33 -12.14 4.14 6.38
N ARG A 34 -11.54 4.33 5.20
CA ARG A 34 -12.10 5.13 4.12
C ARG A 34 -12.76 4.32 3.01
N ASN A 35 -12.81 3.01 3.11
CA ASN A 35 -13.53 2.13 2.20
C ASN A 35 -13.87 0.89 3.03
N PRO A 36 -15.03 0.86 3.72
CA PRO A 36 -15.32 -0.16 4.71
C PRO A 36 -15.39 -1.55 4.05
N GLY A 37 -14.27 -2.28 4.13
CA GLY A 37 -14.09 -3.56 3.47
C GLY A 37 -12.66 -3.75 2.97
N GLN A 38 -12.34 -4.96 2.52
CA GLN A 38 -11.11 -5.22 1.78
C GLN A 38 -11.19 -4.52 0.42
N ILE A 39 -10.11 -3.90 -0.07
CA ILE A 39 -10.08 -3.39 -1.46
C ILE A 39 -10.35 -4.56 -2.40
N THR A 40 -11.41 -4.43 -3.19
CA THR A 40 -11.72 -5.35 -4.29
C THR A 40 -11.13 -4.81 -5.58
N TYR A 41 -11.01 -5.68 -6.58
CA TYR A 41 -10.45 -5.34 -7.89
C TYR A 41 -11.44 -5.71 -8.98
N GLY A 42 -11.52 -4.87 -9.99
CA GLY A 42 -12.20 -5.20 -11.24
C GLY A 42 -11.39 -6.20 -12.07
N ASP A 43 -11.98 -6.66 -13.17
CA ASP A 43 -11.34 -7.59 -14.11
C ASP A 43 -10.07 -7.00 -14.76
N ASP A 44 -9.97 -5.66 -14.82
CA ASP A 44 -8.80 -4.91 -15.29
C ASP A 44 -7.69 -4.78 -14.24
N GLY A 45 -7.92 -5.30 -13.03
CA GLY A 45 -7.00 -5.19 -11.91
C GLY A 45 -6.95 -3.79 -11.28
N ALA A 46 -7.87 -2.89 -11.63
CA ALA A 46 -8.01 -1.59 -10.98
C ALA A 46 -8.71 -1.74 -9.61
N PRO A 47 -8.30 -0.96 -8.59
CA PRO A 47 -8.98 -0.99 -7.30
C PRO A 47 -10.40 -0.42 -7.44
N VAL A 48 -11.37 -1.09 -6.83
CA VAL A 48 -12.77 -0.65 -6.80
C VAL A 48 -13.05 0.10 -5.51
N ASN A 49 -13.64 1.29 -5.64
CA ASN A 49 -14.16 2.04 -4.51
C ASN A 49 -15.51 1.46 -4.08
N ASN A 50 -15.55 0.80 -2.93
CA ASN A 50 -16.78 0.19 -2.39
C ASN A 50 -17.50 1.11 -1.40
N ARG A 51 -17.10 2.38 -1.26
CA ARG A 51 -17.87 3.33 -0.47
C ARG A 51 -19.25 3.55 -1.08
N THR A 52 -20.21 3.84 -0.21
CA THR A 52 -21.44 4.51 -0.61
C THR A 52 -21.08 5.83 -1.30
N PRO A 53 -21.42 6.02 -2.59
CA PRO A 53 -21.13 7.26 -3.29
C PRO A 53 -21.82 8.45 -2.63
N VAL A 54 -21.17 9.62 -2.68
CA VAL A 54 -21.81 10.88 -2.31
C VAL A 54 -22.88 11.17 -3.35
N ALA A 55 -24.14 11.29 -2.90
CA ALA A 55 -25.27 11.64 -3.75
C ALA A 55 -25.54 13.14 -3.69
N ALA A 56 -26.05 13.72 -4.78
CA ALA A 56 -26.46 15.14 -4.80
C ALA A 56 -27.45 15.47 -3.66
N ALA A 57 -28.34 14.52 -3.34
CA ALA A 57 -29.33 14.64 -2.26
C ALA A 57 -28.70 14.85 -0.87
N THR A 58 -27.43 14.47 -0.65
CA THR A 58 -26.71 14.73 0.60
C THR A 58 -26.56 16.23 0.87
N PHE A 59 -26.53 17.05 -0.18
CA PHE A 59 -26.40 18.50 -0.08
C PHE A 59 -27.75 19.24 -0.13
N GLY A 60 -28.87 18.52 -0.24
CA GLY A 60 -30.21 19.08 -0.46
C GLY A 60 -30.38 19.70 -1.85
N ASP A 61 -31.48 20.45 -2.03
CA ASP A 61 -31.88 21.07 -3.31
C ASP A 61 -31.08 22.35 -3.65
N LEU A 62 -29.77 22.34 -3.40
CA LEU A 62 -28.89 23.43 -3.80
C LEU A 62 -28.51 23.29 -5.27
N THR A 63 -28.42 24.42 -5.96
CA THR A 63 -27.80 24.49 -7.29
C THR A 63 -26.37 23.95 -7.20
N ASP A 64 -25.96 23.18 -8.20
CA ASP A 64 -24.63 22.55 -8.30
C ASP A 64 -24.31 21.43 -7.28
N SER A 65 -25.27 21.01 -6.44
CA SER A 65 -25.11 19.84 -5.53
C SER A 65 -24.63 18.58 -6.26
N GLY A 66 -25.11 18.36 -7.50
CA GLY A 66 -24.68 17.23 -8.32
C GLY A 66 -23.21 17.32 -8.74
N ALA A 67 -22.76 18.51 -9.13
CA ALA A 67 -21.36 18.73 -9.52
C ALA A 67 -20.41 18.55 -8.33
N LEU A 68 -20.80 19.04 -7.15
CA LEU A 68 -20.03 18.84 -5.92
C LEU A 68 -19.96 17.35 -5.52
N ALA A 69 -21.08 16.63 -5.63
CA ALA A 69 -21.11 15.19 -5.37
C ALA A 69 -20.17 14.42 -6.32
N THR A 70 -20.20 14.73 -7.62
CA THR A 70 -19.26 14.16 -8.61
C THR A 70 -17.81 14.45 -8.24
N ALA A 71 -17.47 15.72 -7.99
CA ALA A 71 -16.10 16.11 -7.64
C ALA A 71 -15.61 15.41 -6.36
N ALA A 72 -16.48 15.25 -5.35
CA ALA A 72 -16.14 14.52 -4.13
C ALA A 72 -15.85 13.04 -4.40
N ASN A 73 -16.67 12.38 -5.22
CA ASN A 73 -16.46 10.98 -5.60
C ASN A 73 -15.17 10.81 -6.43
N ASP A 74 -14.87 11.73 -7.34
CA ASP A 74 -13.65 11.69 -8.17
C ASP A 74 -12.37 11.80 -7.32
N VAL A 75 -12.36 12.71 -6.34
CA VAL A 75 -11.25 12.82 -5.38
C VAL A 75 -11.06 11.52 -4.61
N TRP A 76 -12.15 10.90 -4.17
CA TRP A 76 -12.06 9.62 -3.45
C TRP A 76 -11.51 8.49 -4.32
N ASN A 77 -11.92 8.41 -5.58
CA ASN A 77 -11.38 7.44 -6.52
C ASN A 77 -9.87 7.65 -6.74
N ALA A 78 -9.44 8.90 -6.92
CA ALA A 78 -8.02 9.23 -7.06
C ALA A 78 -7.21 8.81 -5.83
N VAL A 79 -7.70 9.09 -4.62
CA VAL A 79 -7.02 8.68 -3.37
C VAL A 79 -6.84 7.16 -3.30
N ILE A 80 -7.88 6.39 -3.67
CA ILE A 80 -7.80 4.93 -3.66
C ILE A 80 -6.79 4.42 -4.69
N THR A 81 -6.80 4.97 -5.91
CA THR A 81 -5.85 4.60 -6.96
C THR A 81 -4.40 4.87 -6.54
N GLU A 82 -4.10 6.06 -6.05
CA GLU A 82 -2.74 6.42 -5.62
C GLU A 82 -2.27 5.56 -4.44
N THR A 83 -3.18 5.28 -3.50
CA THR A 83 -2.85 4.46 -2.33
C THR A 83 -2.60 3.00 -2.72
N ASP A 84 -3.39 2.43 -3.65
CA ASP A 84 -3.12 1.09 -4.16
C ASP A 84 -1.78 1.03 -4.90
N GLN A 85 -1.43 2.04 -5.70
CA GLN A 85 -0.11 2.11 -6.34
C GLN A 85 1.02 2.13 -5.32
N ALA A 86 0.90 2.94 -4.26
CA ALA A 86 1.87 2.98 -3.17
C ALA A 86 2.01 1.60 -2.51
N ARG A 87 0.88 0.94 -2.20
CA ARG A 87 0.85 -0.42 -1.63
C ARG A 87 1.55 -1.44 -2.54
N ARG A 88 1.32 -1.41 -3.85
CA ARG A 88 2.01 -2.29 -4.81
C ARG A 88 3.52 -2.06 -4.83
N LYS A 89 3.96 -0.80 -4.80
CA LYS A 89 5.39 -0.44 -4.74
C LYS A 89 6.04 -0.93 -3.44
N LEU A 90 5.37 -0.79 -2.30
CA LEU A 90 5.85 -1.30 -1.01
C LEU A 90 6.01 -2.83 -1.02
N ARG A 91 5.04 -3.57 -1.58
CA ARG A 91 5.14 -5.02 -1.77
C ARG A 91 6.29 -5.43 -2.67
N ALA A 92 6.53 -4.68 -3.75
CA ALA A 92 7.68 -4.92 -4.63
C ALA A 92 9.01 -4.73 -3.89
N VAL A 93 9.12 -3.72 -3.02
CA VAL A 93 10.30 -3.50 -2.18
C VAL A 93 10.48 -4.63 -1.15
N GLU A 94 9.41 -5.08 -0.51
CA GLU A 94 9.47 -6.22 0.41
C GLU A 94 9.98 -7.49 -0.28
N HIS A 95 9.49 -7.76 -1.50
CA HIS A 95 9.98 -8.88 -2.30
C HIS A 95 11.48 -8.74 -2.62
N ALA A 96 11.92 -7.56 -3.05
CA ALA A 96 13.33 -7.29 -3.31
C ALA A 96 14.20 -7.48 -2.05
N LEU A 97 13.73 -7.05 -0.89
CA LEU A 97 14.42 -7.28 0.39
C LEU A 97 14.48 -8.76 0.77
N SER A 98 13.51 -9.58 0.36
CA SER A 98 13.57 -11.05 0.51
C SER A 98 14.67 -11.64 -0.38
N THR A 99 14.71 -11.24 -1.65
CA THR A 99 15.72 -11.70 -2.61
C THR A 99 17.14 -11.33 -2.15
N VAL A 100 17.34 -10.13 -1.60
CA VAL A 100 18.66 -9.74 -1.06
C VAL A 100 19.07 -10.61 0.12
N GLU A 101 18.16 -10.91 1.04
CA GLU A 101 18.44 -11.82 2.16
C GLU A 101 18.83 -13.23 1.67
N GLU A 102 18.10 -13.77 0.70
CA GLU A 102 18.39 -15.06 0.09
C GLU A 102 19.78 -15.09 -0.56
N ASN A 103 20.15 -14.02 -1.27
CA ASN A 103 21.47 -13.89 -1.88
C ASN A 103 22.60 -13.84 -0.84
N ILE A 104 22.40 -13.10 0.27
CA ILE A 104 23.37 -13.08 1.37
C ILE A 104 23.52 -14.49 1.96
N ARG A 105 22.42 -15.18 2.23
CA ARG A 105 22.44 -16.56 2.75
C ARG A 105 23.18 -17.51 1.80
N ALA A 106 22.94 -17.40 0.49
CA ALA A 106 23.61 -18.21 -0.51
C ALA A 106 25.11 -17.93 -0.59
N ALA A 107 25.51 -16.65 -0.57
CA ALA A 107 26.92 -16.25 -0.61
C ALA A 107 27.71 -16.79 0.60
N HIS A 108 27.13 -16.71 1.80
CA HIS A 108 27.78 -17.23 3.01
C HIS A 108 27.68 -18.76 3.14
N GLY A 109 26.63 -19.40 2.62
CA GLY A 109 26.51 -20.86 2.60
C GLY A 109 27.36 -21.55 1.51
N ALA A 110 27.73 -20.83 0.45
CA ALA A 110 28.67 -21.31 -0.57
C ALA A 110 30.15 -21.10 -0.20
N GLY A 111 30.42 -20.29 0.83
CA GLY A 111 31.75 -20.00 1.34
C GLY A 111 32.17 -20.84 2.56
N SER A 112 31.31 -21.76 3.03
CA SER A 112 31.56 -22.69 4.13
C SER A 112 31.90 -24.10 3.67
#